data_AF-A0A3C2CVJ8-F1
#
_entry.id   AF-A0A3C2CVJ8-F1
#
_cell.length_a   1.000
_cell.length_b   1.000
_cell.length_c   1.000
_cell.angle_alpha   90.00
_cell.angle_beta   90.00
_cell.angle_gamma   90.00
#
_symmetry.space_group_name_H-M   'P 1'
#
loop_
_entity.id
_entity.type
_entity.pdbx_description
1 polymer ?
#
loop_
_entity_poly.entity_id
_entity_poly.type
_entity_poly.pdbx_seq_one_letter_code
_entity_poly.pdbx_strand_id
1 'polypeptide(L)'
;MAFGINRAQLREWKARIQRGEIAFLTHYWIDDRFPGCTTVTKVGCNDLQKLSEWGRQHGLKPEWIDRRKKDFPHFDLFGEKQAEILKKENRENLLLHKSRQ
;
A
#
# COMPACT_ATOMS: atom_id res chain seq x y z
N MET A 1 9.02 9.77 6.92
CA MET A 1 8.56 9.22 8.22
C MET A 1 7.18 8.59 8.06
N ALA A 2 6.82 7.58 8.86
CA ALA A 2 5.50 6.93 8.84
C ALA A 2 4.74 7.25 10.14
N PHE A 3 3.57 7.88 10.04
CA PHE A 3 2.72 8.21 11.20
C PHE A 3 1.23 7.96 10.85
N GLY A 4 0.38 7.81 11.87
CA GLY A 4 -1.06 7.58 11.69
C GLY A 4 -1.51 6.13 11.49
N ILE A 5 -0.66 5.14 11.79
CA ILE A 5 -1.07 3.73 11.93
C ILE A 5 -0.85 3.24 13.34
N ASN A 6 -1.80 2.48 13.86
CA ASN A 6 -1.66 1.85 15.17
C ASN A 6 -1.01 0.46 15.06
N ARG A 7 -0.56 -0.08 16.20
CA ARG A 7 0.10 -1.39 16.27
C ARG A 7 -0.82 -2.53 15.81
N ALA A 8 -2.12 -2.44 16.04
CA ALA A 8 -3.07 -3.48 15.66
C ALA A 8 -3.23 -3.56 14.13
N GLN A 9 -3.38 -2.42 13.46
CA GLN A 9 -3.44 -2.34 11.99
C GLN A 9 -2.17 -2.90 11.34
N LEU A 10 -1.00 -2.56 11.88
CA LEU A 10 0.27 -3.10 11.37
C LEU A 10 0.37 -4.62 11.58
N ARG A 11 -0.07 -5.13 12.75
CA ARG A 11 -0.08 -6.58 13.03
C ARG A 11 -1.03 -7.31 12.11
N GLU A 12 -2.24 -6.80 11.89
CA GLU A 12 -3.21 -7.42 10.98
C GLU A 12 -2.68 -7.42 9.54
N TRP A 13 -2.13 -6.30 9.07
CA TRP A 13 -1.52 -6.24 7.74
C TRP A 13 -0.42 -7.30 7.56
N LYS A 14 0.48 -7.43 8.54
CA LYS A 14 1.53 -8.48 8.53
C LYS A 14 0.95 -9.88 8.54
N ALA A 15 -0.07 -10.14 9.36
CA ALA A 15 -0.70 -11.45 9.46
C ALA A 15 -1.38 -11.83 8.13
N ARG A 16 -2.06 -10.89 7.47
CA ARG A 16 -2.66 -11.08 6.14
C ARG A 16 -1.61 -11.41 5.07
N ILE A 17 -0.48 -10.70 5.07
CA ILE A 17 0.64 -11.00 4.18
C ILE A 17 1.14 -12.42 4.38
N GLN A 18 1.34 -12.84 5.63
CA GLN A 18 1.81 -14.18 5.97
C GLN A 18 0.83 -15.28 5.53
N ARG A 19 -0.48 -14.98 5.50
CA ARG A 19 -1.52 -15.87 4.96
C ARG A 19 -1.57 -15.91 3.43
N GLY A 20 -0.71 -15.17 2.72
CA GLY A 20 -0.74 -15.08 1.26
C GLY A 20 -1.93 -14.28 0.71
N GLU A 21 -2.51 -13.40 1.53
CA GLU A 21 -3.56 -12.47 1.10
C GLU A 21 -2.95 -11.19 0.52
N ILE A 22 -3.68 -10.53 -0.38
CA ILE A 22 -3.39 -9.15 -0.76
C ILE A 22 -3.86 -8.24 0.38
N ALA A 23 -2.92 -7.59 1.06
CA ALA A 23 -3.16 -6.78 2.24
C ALA A 23 -2.80 -5.31 1.99
N PHE A 24 -3.70 -4.41 2.34
CA PHE A 24 -3.54 -2.96 2.18
C PHE A 24 -3.31 -2.29 3.53
N LEU A 25 -2.37 -1.34 3.58
CA LEU A 25 -2.11 -0.51 4.75
C LEU A 25 -1.77 0.90 4.31
N THR A 26 -2.64 1.87 4.58
CA THR A 26 -2.36 3.29 4.35
C THR A 26 -1.83 3.93 5.62
N HIS A 27 -0.78 4.74 5.48
CA HIS A 27 -0.30 5.61 6.55
C HIS A 27 0.13 6.97 5.99
N TYR A 28 0.26 7.98 6.85
CA TYR A 28 0.81 9.27 6.42
C TYR A 28 2.28 9.13 6.06
N TRP A 29 2.65 9.76 4.96
CA TRP A 29 4.00 9.80 4.44
C TRP A 29 4.19 11.15 3.74
N ILE A 30 5.26 11.85 4.12
CA ILE A 30 5.64 13.14 3.56
C ILE A 30 7.09 13.01 3.12
N ASP A 31 7.35 13.41 1.88
CA ASP A 31 8.66 13.44 1.24
C ASP A 31 8.68 14.62 0.27
N ASP A 32 9.68 15.50 0.40
CA ASP A 32 9.75 16.76 -0.35
C ASP A 32 9.86 16.55 -1.87
N ARG A 33 10.26 15.34 -2.30
CA ARG A 33 10.32 14.97 -3.73
C ARG A 33 8.94 14.73 -4.35
N PHE A 34 7.90 14.57 -3.53
CA PHE A 34 6.53 14.27 -3.96
C PHE A 34 5.53 15.27 -3.36
N PRO A 35 5.56 16.54 -3.80
CA PRO A 35 4.67 17.57 -3.28
C PRO A 35 3.20 17.17 -3.50
N GLY A 36 2.38 17.33 -2.45
CA GLY A 36 0.96 16.97 -2.47
C GLY A 36 0.65 15.51 -2.07
N CYS A 37 1.64 14.61 -2.06
CA CYS A 37 1.46 13.25 -1.56
C CYS A 37 1.63 13.24 -0.04
N THR A 38 0.53 13.09 0.71
CA THR A 38 0.56 13.06 2.18
C THR A 38 0.40 11.66 2.75
N THR A 39 0.16 10.66 1.92
CA THR A 39 -0.04 9.27 2.34
C THR A 39 0.61 8.31 1.37
N VAL A 40 0.86 7.11 1.87
CA VAL A 40 1.29 5.97 1.07
C VAL A 40 0.44 4.77 1.46
N THR A 41 0.02 3.99 0.47
CA THR A 41 -0.61 2.69 0.68
C THR A 41 0.37 1.59 0.35
N LYS A 42 0.64 0.74 1.33
CA LYS A 42 1.43 -0.48 1.18
C LYS A 42 0.51 -1.63 0.81
N VAL A 43 0.75 -2.24 -0.34
CA VAL A 43 0.02 -3.45 -0.79
C VAL A 43 0.97 -4.63 -0.78
N GLY A 44 0.81 -5.54 0.18
CA GLY A 44 1.73 -6.65 0.39
C GLY A 44 1.07 -8.01 0.29
N CYS A 45 1.88 -9.02 -0.02
CA CYS A 45 1.49 -10.43 -0.05
C CYS A 45 2.74 -11.30 -0.10
N ASN A 46 2.84 -12.35 0.74
CA ASN A 46 4.02 -13.21 0.77
C ASN A 46 4.17 -14.09 -0.49
N ASP A 47 3.08 -14.31 -1.22
CA ASP A 47 3.11 -14.92 -2.54
C ASP A 47 3.48 -13.86 -3.59
N LEU A 48 4.75 -13.87 -4.01
CA LEU A 48 5.29 -12.93 -4.98
C LEU A 48 4.66 -13.06 -6.37
N GLN A 49 4.25 -14.27 -6.76
CA GLN A 49 3.62 -14.48 -8.06
C GLN A 49 2.25 -13.81 -8.05
N LYS A 50 1.45 -14.09 -7.01
CA LYS A 50 0.14 -13.45 -6.79
C LYS A 50 0.24 -11.94 -6.66
N LEU A 51 1.24 -11.43 -5.92
CA LEU A 51 1.47 -9.99 -5.79
C LEU A 51 1.80 -9.35 -7.14
N SER A 52 2.65 -10.02 -7.93
CA SER A 52 3.05 -9.55 -9.26
C SER A 52 1.88 -9.56 -10.24
N GLU A 53 1.05 -10.59 -10.22
CA GLU A 53 -0.17 -10.71 -11.03
C GLU A 53 -1.17 -9.62 -10.69
N TRP A 54 -1.43 -9.42 -9.39
CA TRP A 54 -2.26 -8.32 -8.91
C TRP A 54 -1.69 -6.97 -9.35
N GLY A 55 -0.37 -6.76 -9.22
CA GLY A 55 0.28 -5.52 -9.64
C GLY A 55 0.11 -5.25 -11.14
N ARG A 56 0.26 -6.28 -11.98
CA ARG A 56 0.09 -6.16 -13.44
C ARG A 56 -1.31 -5.71 -13.85
N GLN A 57 -2.36 -6.13 -13.13
CA GLN A 57 -3.74 -5.67 -13.37
C GLN A 57 -3.89 -4.16 -13.22
N HIS A 58 -3.05 -3.54 -12.41
CA HIS A 58 -3.03 -2.09 -12.14
C HIS A 58 -1.92 -1.33 -12.89
N GLY A 59 -1.19 -2.02 -13.77
CA GLY A 59 -0.05 -1.47 -14.51
C GLY A 59 1.22 -1.30 -13.67
N LEU A 60 1.32 -1.97 -12.53
CA LEU A 60 2.52 -2.00 -11.70
C LEU A 60 3.47 -3.08 -12.21
N LYS A 61 4.75 -2.74 -12.26
CA LYS A 61 5.79 -3.68 -12.68
C LYS A 61 6.28 -4.53 -11.50
N PRO A 62 6.53 -5.84 -11.66
CA PRO A 62 7.07 -6.69 -10.59
C PRO A 62 8.39 -6.18 -10.00
N GLU A 63 9.19 -5.46 -10.79
CA GLU A 63 10.44 -4.82 -10.33
C GLU A 63 10.22 -3.71 -9.28
N TRP A 64 8.99 -3.19 -9.14
CA TRP A 64 8.64 -2.18 -8.14
C TRP A 64 8.23 -2.79 -6.79
N ILE A 65 8.23 -4.11 -6.66
CA ILE A 65 7.98 -4.76 -5.36
C ILE A 65 9.19 -4.48 -4.45
N ASP A 66 8.95 -3.79 -3.34
CA ASP A 66 9.94 -3.64 -2.28
C ASP A 66 10.13 -5.00 -1.58
N ARG A 67 11.35 -5.54 -1.69
CA ARG A 67 11.75 -6.83 -1.10
C ARG A 67 12.83 -6.68 -0.03
N ARG A 68 13.07 -5.45 0.46
CA ARG A 68 14.09 -5.18 1.50
C ARG A 68 13.82 -5.95 2.78
N LYS A 69 12.54 -6.14 3.11
CA LYS A 69 12.10 -7.05 4.19
C LYS A 69 11.54 -8.32 3.55
N LYS A 70 12.28 -9.42 3.67
CA LYS A 70 11.94 -10.71 3.05
C LYS A 70 10.53 -11.19 3.40
N ASP A 71 10.07 -10.94 4.62
CA ASP A 71 8.77 -11.42 5.10
C ASP A 71 7.57 -10.55 4.67
N PHE A 72 7.84 -9.35 4.15
CA PHE A 72 6.80 -8.37 3.81
C PHE A 72 7.04 -7.71 2.45
N PRO A 73 7.11 -8.48 1.36
CA PRO A 73 7.17 -7.91 0.04
C PRO A 73 5.90 -7.11 -0.25
N HIS A 74 6.05 -5.88 -0.74
CA HIS A 74 4.93 -4.97 -0.98
C HIS A 74 5.21 -3.93 -2.07
N PHE A 75 4.14 -3.42 -2.67
CA PHE A 75 4.16 -2.19 -3.45
C PHE A 75 3.91 -0.98 -2.56
N ASP A 76 4.50 0.14 -2.94
CA ASP A 76 4.19 1.47 -2.40
C ASP A 76 3.39 2.28 -3.42
N LEU A 77 2.17 2.65 -3.05
CA LEU A 77 1.28 3.46 -3.88
C LEU A 77 1.14 4.86 -3.27
N PHE A 78 1.30 5.88 -4.11
CA PHE A 78 1.21 7.28 -3.71
C PHE A 78 0.47 8.10 -4.78
N GLY A 79 -0.02 9.28 -4.40
CA GLY A 79 -0.65 10.25 -5.31
C GLY A 79 -1.89 9.70 -6.03
N GLU A 80 -2.07 10.08 -7.29
CA GLU A 80 -3.24 9.68 -8.08
C GLU A 80 -3.35 8.17 -8.25
N LYS A 81 -2.20 7.48 -8.42
CA LYS A 81 -2.16 6.03 -8.60
C LYS A 81 -2.66 5.27 -7.36
N GLN A 82 -2.38 5.80 -6.17
CA GLN A 82 -2.94 5.29 -4.92
C GLN A 82 -4.46 5.37 -4.91
N ALA A 83 -5.03 6.53 -5.25
CA ALA A 83 -6.48 6.74 -5.26
C ALA A 83 -7.18 5.89 -6.32
N GLU A 84 -6.64 5.81 -7.53
CA GLU A 84 -7.17 5.00 -8.63
C GLU A 84 -7.26 3.52 -8.24
N ILE A 85 -6.18 2.96 -7.70
CA ILE A 85 -6.12 1.54 -7.34
C ILE A 85 -7.03 1.25 -6.15
N LEU A 86 -7.01 2.08 -5.09
CA LEU A 86 -7.89 1.89 -3.95
C LEU A 86 -9.37 1.94 -4.36
N LYS A 87 -9.74 2.79 -5.32
CA LYS A 87 -11.09 2.84 -5.88
C LYS A 87 -11.45 1.55 -6.62
N LYS A 88 -10.58 1.07 -7.50
CA LYS A 88 -10.78 -0.21 -8.22
C LYS A 88 -10.93 -1.41 -7.27
N GLU A 89 -10.24 -1.37 -6.13
CA GLU A 89 -10.28 -2.42 -5.10
C GLU A 89 -11.43 -2.25 -4.10
N ASN A 90 -12.30 -1.25 -4.26
CA ASN A 90 -13.36 -0.89 -3.29
C ASN A 90 -12.81 -0.63 -1.87
N ARG A 91 -11.63 0.01 -1.80
CA ARG A 91 -10.89 0.36 -0.57
C ARG A 91 -10.73 1.88 -0.42
N GLU A 92 -11.63 2.68 -0.98
CA GLU A 92 -11.59 4.15 -0.91
C GLU A 92 -11.58 4.67 0.53
N ASN A 93 -12.13 3.90 1.47
CA ASN A 93 -12.09 4.19 2.90
C ASN A 93 -10.66 4.25 3.47
N LEU A 94 -9.66 3.68 2.79
CA LEU A 94 -8.25 3.75 3.16
C LEU A 94 -7.57 5.04 2.71
N LEU A 95 -8.23 5.86 1.87
CA LEU A 95 -7.77 7.21 1.60
C LEU A 95 -8.02 8.05 2.86
N LEU A 96 -6.95 8.57 3.46
CA LEU A 96 -7.09 9.55 4.54
C LEU A 96 -7.58 10.83 3.87
N HIS A 97 -8.88 11.07 3.96
CA HIS A 97 -9.47 12.28 3.43
C HIS A 97 -8.84 13.45 4.19
N LYS A 98 -8.15 14.35 3.48
CA LYS A 98 -8.08 15.73 3.98
C LYS A 98 -9.53 16.15 4.08
N SER A 99 -10.06 16.33 5.28
CA SER A 99 -11.31 17.05 5.47
C SER A 99 -11.21 18.27 4.56
N ARG A 100 -12.03 18.30 3.50
CA ARG A 100 -12.20 19.52 2.73
C ARG A 100 -12.66 20.56 3.76
N GLN A 101 -11.88 21.63 3.91
CA GLN A 101 -12.37 22.85 4.53
C GLN A 101 -13.63 23.28 3.79
#